data_AF-U7QKX2-F1
#
_entry.id   AF-U7QKX2-F1
#
_cell.length_a   1.000
_cell.length_b   1.000
_cell.length_c   1.000
_cell.angle_alpha   90.00
_cell.angle_beta   90.00
_cell.angle_gamma   90.00
#
_symmetry.space_group_name_H-M   'P 1'
#
loop_
_entity.id
_entity.type
_entity.pdbx_description
1 polymer ?
#
loop_
_entity_poly.entity_id
_entity_poly.type
_entity_poly.pdbx_seq_one_letter_code
_entity_poly.pdbx_strand_id
1 'polypeptide(L)'
;MPLTATQQQFLSEITDDIFMEEKDSEKLRDFFSLRYNPDYYNYQNKKKSSQEDGEKKTISELLNEKWTGIGSTIQRTSKQVRDCLVNKYSEEILNDLGEEEFNFIKNPGTGGRLGKTLYNWLWEQKFPRWVDDNFFPFLEKEAVPNQDWINFRDYEEMQNGEVNRLYIPKPPKKDDQPLKLSLNKPYFALMNVQESLGYLLLLNRGVAGQFVVCPSQAFAVNYQLQEVGLLPQPQSLAGEEECGFTFEEVGVEKFVAIALQQPLDLEWLKPNEEEVAPELTWKRMQELWQELENQGNWRVYSRQVEVVEEDDLKTA
;
A
#
# COMPACT_ATOMS: atom_id res chain seq x y z
N MET A 1 -9.56 16.00 11.57
CA MET A 1 -9.81 15.71 10.15
C MET A 1 -10.42 14.33 10.13
N PRO A 2 -11.58 14.15 9.47
CA PRO A 2 -12.21 12.84 9.43
C PRO A 2 -11.21 11.77 8.98
N LEU A 3 -11.34 10.57 9.54
CA LEU A 3 -10.51 9.42 9.15
C LEU A 3 -10.56 9.24 7.63
N THR A 4 -9.41 8.99 6.99
CA THR A 4 -9.39 8.54 5.58
C THR A 4 -10.06 7.18 5.48
N ALA A 5 -10.56 6.78 4.30
CA ALA A 5 -11.23 5.48 4.18
C ALA A 5 -10.26 4.32 4.45
N THR A 6 -8.98 4.43 4.07
CA THR A 6 -7.91 3.49 4.46
C THR A 6 -7.80 3.32 5.98
N GLN A 7 -7.84 4.42 6.74
CA GLN A 7 -7.77 4.35 8.21
C GLN A 7 -9.05 3.76 8.81
N GLN A 8 -10.21 4.01 8.20
CA GLN A 8 -11.48 3.40 8.60
C GLN A 8 -11.46 1.89 8.36
N GLN A 9 -10.99 1.46 7.19
CA GLN A 9 -10.84 0.05 6.84
C GLN A 9 -9.88 -0.65 7.79
N PHE A 10 -8.70 -0.09 8.04
CA PHE A 10 -7.74 -0.61 9.01
C PHE A 10 -8.38 -0.81 10.39
N LEU A 11 -9.04 0.23 10.93
CA LEU A 11 -9.70 0.11 12.23
C LEU A 11 -10.78 -0.97 12.22
N SER A 12 -11.56 -1.10 11.14
CA SER A 12 -12.59 -2.12 11.01
C SER A 12 -11.99 -3.54 11.01
N GLU A 13 -10.96 -3.78 10.20
CA GLU A 13 -10.34 -5.10 10.09
C GLU A 13 -9.65 -5.53 11.37
N ILE A 14 -8.89 -4.62 12.02
CA ILE A 14 -8.27 -4.88 13.32
C ILE A 14 -9.35 -5.18 14.38
N THR A 15 -10.45 -4.44 14.34
CA THR A 15 -11.58 -4.65 15.25
C THR A 15 -12.23 -6.03 15.04
N ASP A 16 -12.43 -6.43 13.79
CA ASP A 16 -12.99 -7.73 13.46
C ASP A 16 -12.06 -8.88 13.89
N ASP A 17 -10.76 -8.71 13.69
CA ASP A 17 -9.73 -9.69 14.03
C ASP A 17 -9.55 -9.88 15.55
N ILE A 18 -9.67 -8.81 16.33
CA ILE A 18 -9.52 -8.86 17.81
C ILE A 18 -10.77 -9.40 18.50
N PHE A 19 -11.97 -9.06 18.00
CA PHE A 19 -13.24 -9.32 18.71
C PHE A 19 -14.10 -10.42 18.07
N MET A 20 -13.56 -11.22 17.14
CA MET A 20 -14.32 -12.25 16.42
C MET A 20 -15.02 -13.25 17.34
N GLU A 21 -14.40 -13.61 18.47
CA GLU A 21 -14.89 -14.64 19.40
C GLU A 21 -15.56 -14.06 20.67
N GLU A 22 -15.68 -12.73 20.76
CA GLU A 22 -16.15 -12.07 21.97
C GLU A 22 -17.68 -11.98 22.05
N LYS A 23 -18.24 -12.34 23.20
CA LYS A 23 -19.69 -12.35 23.46
C LYS A 23 -20.34 -10.97 23.42
N ASP A 24 -19.59 -9.93 23.80
CA ASP A 24 -19.99 -8.52 23.80
C ASP A 24 -19.27 -7.74 22.68
N SER A 25 -18.95 -8.41 21.56
CA SER A 25 -18.10 -7.87 20.50
C SER A 25 -18.52 -6.47 20.07
N GLU A 26 -19.79 -6.26 19.69
CA GLU A 26 -20.27 -4.96 19.17
C GLU A 26 -19.95 -3.77 20.10
N LYS A 27 -20.14 -3.93 21.41
CA LYS A 27 -19.82 -2.89 22.39
C LYS A 27 -18.31 -2.63 22.49
N LEU A 28 -17.50 -3.68 22.42
CA LEU A 28 -16.04 -3.59 22.42
C LEU A 28 -15.54 -2.94 21.12
N ARG A 29 -16.16 -3.26 19.98
CA ARG A 29 -15.90 -2.65 18.67
C ARG A 29 -16.12 -1.14 18.72
N ASP A 30 -17.30 -0.70 19.16
CA ASP A 30 -17.62 0.72 19.27
C ASP A 30 -16.64 1.47 20.20
N PHE A 31 -16.28 0.87 21.34
CA PHE A 31 -15.30 1.46 22.24
C PHE A 31 -13.92 1.56 21.59
N PHE A 32 -13.44 0.49 20.93
CA PHE A 32 -12.15 0.47 20.26
C PHE A 32 -12.08 1.54 19.16
N SER A 33 -13.08 1.56 18.27
CA SER A 33 -13.15 2.54 17.18
C SER A 33 -13.12 3.97 17.70
N LEU A 34 -13.84 4.30 18.79
CA LEU A 34 -13.79 5.64 19.38
C LEU A 34 -12.46 5.93 20.08
N ARG A 35 -11.91 4.96 20.82
CA ARG A 35 -10.70 5.14 21.64
C ARG A 35 -9.46 5.36 20.79
N TYR A 36 -9.36 4.63 19.68
CA TYR A 36 -8.20 4.63 18.80
C TYR A 36 -8.40 5.49 17.55
N ASN A 37 -9.54 6.14 17.38
CA ASN A 37 -9.71 7.15 16.35
C ASN A 37 -8.81 8.38 16.64
N PRO A 38 -7.93 8.78 15.70
CA PRO A 38 -7.01 9.91 15.86
C PRO A 38 -7.69 11.24 16.18
N ASP A 39 -8.84 11.53 15.57
CA ASP A 39 -9.59 12.76 15.84
C ASP A 39 -10.07 12.80 17.28
N TYR A 40 -10.53 11.65 17.76
CA TYR A 40 -11.08 11.52 19.08
C TYR A 40 -9.98 11.51 20.17
N TYR A 41 -8.88 10.81 19.89
CA TYR A 41 -7.70 10.77 20.76
C TYR A 41 -7.07 12.16 20.94
N ASN A 42 -6.87 12.89 19.83
CA ASN A 42 -6.32 14.24 19.85
C ASN A 42 -7.25 15.22 20.57
N TYR A 43 -8.57 15.11 20.34
CA TYR A 43 -9.54 15.94 21.06
C TYR A 43 -9.47 15.75 22.57
N GLN A 44 -9.46 14.51 23.08
CA GLN A 44 -9.39 14.28 24.53
C GLN A 44 -8.11 14.80 25.18
N ASN A 45 -6.99 14.73 24.47
CA ASN A 45 -5.73 15.30 24.96
C ASN A 45 -5.73 16.83 24.93
N LYS A 46 -6.31 17.46 23.89
CA LYS A 46 -6.44 18.93 23.80
C LYS A 46 -7.44 19.53 24.79
N LYS A 47 -8.56 18.85 25.07
CA LYS A 47 -9.55 19.28 26.08
C LYS A 47 -8.96 19.41 27.49
N LYS A 48 -7.88 18.67 27.79
CA LYS A 48 -7.14 18.81 29.06
C LYS A 48 -6.24 20.05 29.10
N SER A 49 -5.90 20.65 27.95
CA SER A 49 -4.97 21.77 27.84
C SER A 49 -5.61 23.12 27.48
N SER A 50 -6.83 23.15 26.95
CA SER A 50 -7.52 24.40 26.56
C SER A 50 -9.02 24.36 26.92
N GLN A 51 -9.50 25.44 27.56
CA GLN A 51 -10.91 25.64 27.95
C GLN A 51 -11.82 26.08 26.79
N GLU A 52 -11.24 26.35 25.63
CA GLU A 52 -11.95 26.89 24.48
C GLU A 52 -11.90 25.87 23.35
N ASP A 53 -12.97 25.09 23.21
CA ASP A 53 -13.45 24.52 21.94
C ASP A 53 -14.72 23.69 22.22
N GLY A 54 -15.70 23.80 21.32
CA GLY A 54 -17.09 23.35 21.49
C GLY A 54 -17.30 21.94 22.08
N GLU A 55 -18.50 21.72 22.62
CA GLU A 55 -18.97 20.52 23.33
C GLU A 55 -18.90 19.21 22.50
N LYS A 56 -17.69 18.69 22.27
CA LYS A 56 -17.54 17.29 21.84
C LYS A 56 -17.68 16.39 23.08
N LYS A 57 -18.56 15.41 22.93
CA LYS A 57 -18.92 14.44 23.98
C LYS A 57 -17.76 13.52 24.34
N THR A 58 -17.68 13.09 25.59
CA THR A 58 -16.72 12.07 26.06
C THR A 58 -17.04 10.68 25.47
N ILE A 59 -16.08 9.73 25.48
CA ILE A 59 -16.32 8.37 24.95
C ILE A 59 -17.49 7.75 25.70
N SER A 60 -17.50 7.95 27.02
CA SER A 60 -18.58 7.48 27.88
C SER A 60 -19.92 8.08 27.50
N GLU A 61 -19.99 9.37 27.16
CA GLU A 61 -21.23 10.03 26.71
C GLU A 61 -21.69 9.50 25.35
N LEU A 62 -20.78 9.43 24.36
CA LEU A 62 -21.09 8.90 23.02
C LEU A 62 -21.58 7.45 23.08
N LEU A 63 -20.91 6.63 23.89
CA LEU A 63 -21.31 5.24 24.05
C LEU A 63 -22.58 5.09 24.89
N ASN A 64 -22.86 5.97 25.85
CA ASN A 64 -24.10 5.92 26.64
C ASN A 64 -25.35 6.21 25.80
N GLU A 65 -25.22 6.88 24.65
CA GLU A 65 -26.33 7.10 23.71
C GLU A 65 -26.79 5.80 23.06
N LYS A 66 -25.87 4.85 22.83
CA LYS A 66 -26.15 3.54 22.22
C LYS A 66 -26.28 2.43 23.27
N TRP A 67 -25.49 2.49 24.35
CA TRP A 67 -25.36 1.43 25.35
C TRP A 67 -25.64 1.99 26.76
N THR A 68 -26.79 1.66 27.34
CA THR A 68 -27.17 2.09 28.69
C THR A 68 -26.17 1.60 29.76
N GLY A 69 -25.69 2.50 30.62
CA GLY A 69 -24.85 2.16 31.77
C GLY A 69 -23.36 1.96 31.46
N ILE A 70 -22.91 2.32 30.26
CA ILE A 70 -21.49 2.12 29.88
C ILE A 70 -20.56 3.02 30.69
N GLY A 71 -21.01 4.23 31.07
CA GLY A 71 -20.22 5.15 31.89
C GLY A 71 -19.73 4.53 33.20
N SER A 72 -20.55 3.71 33.86
CA SER A 72 -20.17 2.98 35.09
C SER A 72 -19.25 1.78 34.84
N THR A 73 -19.12 1.31 33.60
CA THR A 73 -18.32 0.13 33.22
C THR A 73 -17.14 0.46 32.31
N ILE A 74 -16.90 1.74 32.03
CA ILE A 74 -15.96 2.18 30.99
C ILE A 74 -14.54 1.69 31.24
N GLN A 75 -14.11 1.62 32.51
CA GLN A 75 -12.80 1.09 32.90
C GLN A 75 -12.70 -0.43 32.63
N ARG A 76 -13.78 -1.18 32.88
CA ARG A 76 -13.85 -2.61 32.58
C ARG A 76 -13.82 -2.85 31.07
N THR A 77 -14.60 -2.09 30.31
CA THR A 77 -14.60 -2.16 28.83
C THR A 77 -13.23 -1.80 28.26
N SER A 78 -12.61 -0.72 28.76
CA SER A 78 -11.25 -0.35 28.35
C SER A 78 -10.22 -1.43 28.67
N LYS A 79 -10.35 -2.12 29.81
CA LYS A 79 -9.48 -3.24 30.17
C LYS A 79 -9.69 -4.43 29.22
N GLN A 80 -10.94 -4.80 28.93
CA GLN A 80 -11.26 -5.89 28.01
C GLN A 80 -10.71 -5.64 26.61
N VAL A 81 -10.96 -4.45 26.05
CA VAL A 81 -10.43 -4.06 24.73
C VAL A 81 -8.91 -4.19 24.66
N ARG A 82 -8.22 -3.70 25.71
CA ARG A 82 -6.77 -3.85 25.84
C ARG A 82 -6.35 -5.32 25.88
N ASP A 83 -6.97 -6.12 26.74
CA ASP A 83 -6.58 -7.51 26.95
C ASP A 83 -6.76 -8.30 25.64
N CYS A 84 -7.84 -8.09 24.89
CA CYS A 84 -8.04 -8.71 23.58
C CYS A 84 -6.96 -8.27 22.58
N LEU A 85 -6.68 -6.96 22.46
CA LEU A 85 -5.65 -6.42 21.56
C LEU A 85 -4.27 -7.01 21.85
N VAL A 86 -3.88 -7.02 23.12
CA VAL A 86 -2.56 -7.50 23.58
C VAL A 86 -2.43 -9.00 23.44
N ASN A 87 -3.51 -9.76 23.67
CA ASN A 87 -3.49 -11.21 23.47
C ASN A 87 -3.36 -11.57 21.99
N LYS A 88 -4.03 -10.81 21.10
CA LYS A 88 -4.00 -11.08 19.66
C LYS A 88 -2.64 -10.74 19.03
N TYR A 89 -2.06 -9.60 19.39
CA TYR A 89 -0.82 -9.11 18.79
C TYR A 89 0.36 -9.14 19.76
N SER A 90 0.40 -10.09 20.69
CA SER A 90 1.41 -10.11 21.75
C SER A 90 2.84 -10.13 21.22
N GLU A 91 3.09 -10.93 20.19
CA GLU A 91 4.43 -11.09 19.60
C GLU A 91 4.84 -9.81 18.87
N GLU A 92 3.94 -9.23 18.07
CA GLU A 92 4.20 -7.96 17.38
C GLU A 92 4.50 -6.82 18.37
N ILE A 93 3.66 -6.66 19.40
CA ILE A 93 3.86 -5.61 20.42
C ILE A 93 5.19 -5.82 21.17
N LEU A 94 5.52 -7.07 21.52
CA LEU A 94 6.78 -7.39 22.20
C LEU A 94 7.98 -7.05 21.32
N ASN A 95 7.94 -7.41 20.04
CA ASN A 95 9.04 -7.14 19.10
C ASN A 95 9.19 -5.65 18.82
N ASP A 96 8.08 -4.92 18.67
CA ASP A 96 8.08 -3.51 18.28
C ASP A 96 8.44 -2.57 19.45
N LEU A 97 8.01 -2.90 20.67
CA LEU A 97 8.18 -2.03 21.86
C LEU A 97 9.21 -2.54 22.87
N GLY A 98 9.62 -3.80 22.77
CA GLY A 98 10.51 -4.45 23.72
C GLY A 98 9.79 -4.95 24.99
N GLU A 99 10.53 -5.74 25.77
CA GLU A 99 10.01 -6.49 26.91
C GLU A 99 9.49 -5.59 28.05
N GLU A 100 10.14 -4.45 28.30
CA GLU A 100 9.74 -3.52 29.37
C GLU A 100 8.35 -2.90 29.13
N GLU A 101 8.14 -2.32 27.94
CA GLU A 101 6.85 -1.70 27.58
C GLU A 101 5.76 -2.76 27.43
N PHE A 102 6.09 -3.94 26.89
CA PHE A 102 5.14 -5.06 26.82
C PHE A 102 4.67 -5.52 28.21
N ASN A 103 5.59 -5.67 29.16
CA ASN A 103 5.26 -6.04 30.53
C ASN A 103 4.45 -4.95 31.24
N PHE A 104 4.76 -3.67 30.98
CA PHE A 104 3.97 -2.53 31.48
C PHE A 104 2.54 -2.54 30.92
N ILE A 105 2.36 -2.89 29.65
CA ILE A 105 1.04 -3.00 29.01
C ILE A 105 0.21 -4.13 29.62
N LYS A 106 0.82 -5.30 29.88
CA LYS A 106 0.14 -6.44 30.51
C LYS A 106 -0.22 -6.17 31.98
N ASN A 107 0.73 -5.58 32.72
CA ASN A 107 0.61 -5.32 34.15
C ASN A 107 0.81 -3.84 34.47
N PRO A 108 -0.12 -2.96 34.05
CA PRO A 108 0.03 -1.55 34.35
C PRO A 108 -0.07 -1.29 35.84
N GLY A 109 0.90 -0.54 36.36
CA GLY A 109 0.72 0.16 37.63
C GLY A 109 -0.36 1.25 37.53
N THR A 110 -0.40 2.15 38.51
CA THR A 110 -1.37 3.26 38.61
C THR A 110 -1.13 4.42 37.62
N GLY A 111 -0.48 4.19 36.48
CA GLY A 111 -0.06 5.23 35.52
C GLY A 111 -0.94 5.34 34.27
N GLY A 112 -1.30 6.56 33.87
CA GLY A 112 -2.12 6.85 32.68
C GLY A 112 -1.42 6.74 31.32
N ARG A 113 -0.14 6.34 31.26
CA ARG A 113 0.68 6.30 30.01
C ARG A 113 0.27 5.18 29.05
N LEU A 114 -0.33 4.10 29.55
CA LEU A 114 -0.62 2.88 28.77
C LEU A 114 -1.49 3.14 27.53
N GLY A 115 -2.55 3.94 27.68
CA GLY A 115 -3.44 4.24 26.56
C GLY A 115 -2.75 5.04 25.45
N LYS A 116 -1.66 5.76 25.76
CA LYS A 116 -0.82 6.43 24.76
C LYS A 116 0.12 5.44 24.10
N THR A 117 0.78 4.56 24.85
CA THR A 117 1.69 3.56 24.29
C THR A 117 0.98 2.69 23.24
N LEU A 118 -0.19 2.13 23.56
CA LEU A 118 -0.93 1.30 22.61
C LEU A 118 -1.47 2.08 21.41
N TYR A 119 -1.89 3.33 21.62
CA TYR A 119 -2.33 4.19 20.53
C TYR A 119 -1.17 4.47 19.56
N ASN A 120 -0.01 4.83 20.10
CA ASN A 120 1.20 5.08 19.30
C ASN A 120 1.63 3.81 18.56
N TRP A 121 1.70 2.66 19.24
CA TRP A 121 2.03 1.40 18.57
C TRP A 121 1.07 1.08 17.42
N LEU A 122 -0.24 1.26 17.64
CA LEU A 122 -1.25 0.98 16.62
C LEU A 122 -1.04 1.84 15.36
N TRP A 123 -0.76 3.14 15.52
CA TRP A 123 -0.69 4.07 14.39
C TRP A 123 0.72 4.30 13.82
N GLU A 124 1.77 4.12 14.62
CA GLU A 124 3.16 4.35 14.23
C GLU A 124 3.87 3.05 13.81
N GLN A 125 3.34 1.88 14.18
CA GLN A 125 3.92 0.57 13.84
C GLN A 125 2.93 -0.32 13.08
N LYS A 126 1.78 -0.64 13.69
CA LYS A 126 0.83 -1.61 13.12
C LYS A 126 0.15 -1.10 11.85
N PHE A 127 -0.26 0.16 11.82
CA PHE A 127 -0.91 0.76 10.65
C PHE A 127 0.02 0.85 9.43
N PRO A 128 1.26 1.37 9.53
CA PRO A 128 2.24 1.31 8.44
C PRO A 128 2.43 -0.09 7.87
N ARG A 129 2.65 -1.08 8.76
CA ARG A 129 2.79 -2.50 8.37
C ARG A 129 1.54 -3.00 7.62
N TRP A 130 0.34 -2.67 8.13
CA TRP A 130 -0.90 -3.04 7.47
C TRP A 130 -1.04 -2.37 6.08
N VAL A 131 -0.61 -1.11 5.91
CA VAL A 131 -0.60 -0.46 4.60
C VAL A 131 0.34 -1.21 3.64
N ASP A 132 1.56 -1.53 4.06
CA ASP A 132 2.53 -2.27 3.24
C ASP A 132 1.99 -3.66 2.82
N ASP A 133 1.30 -4.35 3.74
CA ASP A 133 0.74 -5.67 3.51
C ASP A 133 -0.49 -5.65 2.59
N ASN A 134 -1.30 -4.58 2.64
CA ASN A 134 -2.59 -4.54 1.96
C ASN A 134 -2.63 -3.67 0.70
N PHE A 135 -1.64 -2.79 0.49
CA PHE A 135 -1.66 -1.84 -0.62
C PHE A 135 -1.76 -2.55 -1.99
N PHE A 136 -0.81 -3.42 -2.29
CA PHE A 136 -0.77 -4.18 -3.53
C PHE A 136 -1.92 -5.20 -3.66
N PRO A 137 -2.22 -6.04 -2.64
CA PRO A 137 -3.34 -6.98 -2.74
C PRO A 137 -4.69 -6.32 -3.04
N PHE A 138 -4.93 -5.11 -2.52
CA PHE A 138 -6.14 -4.37 -2.85
C PHE A 138 -6.19 -3.99 -4.33
N LEU A 139 -5.11 -3.41 -4.86
CA LEU A 139 -5.02 -3.05 -6.28
C LEU A 139 -5.16 -4.29 -7.18
N GLU A 140 -4.56 -5.41 -6.79
CA GLU A 140 -4.69 -6.69 -7.50
C GLU A 140 -6.13 -7.18 -7.55
N LYS A 141 -6.89 -7.02 -6.45
CA LYS A 141 -8.32 -7.40 -6.40
C LYS A 141 -9.19 -6.55 -7.32
N GLU A 142 -8.86 -5.26 -7.45
CA GLU A 142 -9.55 -4.32 -8.35
C GLU A 142 -9.05 -4.42 -9.81
N ALA A 143 -8.00 -5.21 -10.06
CA ALA A 143 -7.39 -5.31 -11.37
C ALA A 143 -8.31 -6.02 -12.39
N VAL A 144 -8.32 -5.50 -13.61
CA VAL A 144 -9.06 -6.11 -14.72
C VAL A 144 -8.46 -7.50 -15.03
N PRO A 145 -9.25 -8.58 -15.05
CA PRO A 145 -8.74 -9.92 -15.31
C PRO A 145 -8.13 -10.09 -16.70
N ASN A 146 -7.00 -10.81 -16.79
CA ASN A 146 -6.39 -11.35 -18.01
C ASN A 146 -6.32 -10.37 -19.20
N GLN A 147 -5.48 -9.35 -19.09
CA GLN A 147 -5.04 -8.57 -20.24
C GLN A 147 -3.51 -8.63 -20.37
N ASP A 148 -3.00 -8.88 -21.57
CA ASP A 148 -1.57 -8.73 -21.91
C ASP A 148 -1.21 -7.24 -22.02
N TRP A 149 -1.35 -6.52 -20.91
CA TRP A 149 -1.19 -5.07 -20.83
C TRP A 149 0.27 -4.63 -20.71
N ILE A 150 1.16 -5.50 -20.24
CA ILE A 150 2.61 -5.28 -20.22
C ILE A 150 3.34 -6.54 -20.67
N ASN A 151 4.29 -6.39 -21.59
CA ASN A 151 5.13 -7.49 -22.07
C ASN A 151 6.59 -7.07 -22.08
N PHE A 152 7.47 -7.92 -21.58
CA PHE A 152 8.91 -7.66 -21.58
C PHE A 152 9.58 -8.31 -22.79
N ARG A 153 10.49 -7.56 -23.42
CA ARG A 153 11.26 -7.97 -24.60
C ARG A 153 12.73 -7.69 -24.36
N ASP A 154 13.59 -8.62 -24.73
CA ASP A 154 15.02 -8.36 -24.67
C ASP A 154 15.51 -7.53 -25.87
N TYR A 155 16.75 -7.08 -25.79
CA TYR A 155 17.37 -6.26 -26.83
C TYR A 155 17.46 -6.99 -28.19
N GLU A 156 17.69 -8.30 -28.21
CA GLU A 156 17.77 -9.09 -29.45
C GLU A 156 16.40 -9.19 -30.13
N GLU A 157 15.33 -9.39 -29.36
CA GLU A 157 13.95 -9.38 -29.85
C GLU A 157 13.57 -8.01 -30.43
N MET A 158 14.03 -6.92 -29.79
CA MET A 158 13.83 -5.56 -30.28
C MET A 158 14.59 -5.30 -31.60
N GLN A 159 15.87 -5.68 -31.70
CA GLN A 159 16.67 -5.50 -32.91
C GLN A 159 16.25 -6.38 -34.09
N ASN A 160 15.79 -7.61 -33.83
CA ASN A 160 15.33 -8.51 -34.89
C ASN A 160 14.11 -7.96 -35.66
N GLY A 161 13.36 -7.02 -35.06
CA GLY A 161 12.31 -6.26 -35.74
C GLY A 161 12.77 -5.04 -36.53
N GLU A 162 13.98 -4.53 -36.29
CA GLU A 162 14.59 -3.50 -37.13
C GLU A 162 15.20 -4.08 -38.41
N VAL A 163 15.82 -5.26 -38.32
CA VAL A 163 16.43 -5.96 -39.47
C VAL A 163 15.37 -6.55 -40.40
N ASN A 164 14.30 -7.12 -39.84
CA ASN A 164 13.13 -7.55 -40.59
C ASN A 164 12.09 -6.43 -40.56
N ARG A 165 11.96 -5.67 -41.66
CA ARG A 165 11.01 -4.54 -41.85
C ARG A 165 9.53 -4.81 -41.47
N LEU A 166 9.20 -6.04 -41.09
CA LEU A 166 7.94 -6.46 -40.51
C LEU A 166 8.21 -7.55 -39.45
N TYR A 167 8.33 -7.18 -38.18
CA TYR A 167 8.25 -8.14 -37.09
C TYR A 167 6.80 -8.47 -36.81
N ILE A 168 6.42 -9.74 -36.98
CA ILE A 168 5.12 -10.24 -36.53
C ILE A 168 5.32 -10.72 -35.09
N PRO A 169 4.77 -10.01 -34.08
CA PRO A 169 4.90 -10.47 -32.71
C PRO A 169 4.35 -11.88 -32.60
N LYS A 170 5.13 -12.77 -31.96
CA LYS A 170 4.59 -14.06 -31.57
C LYS A 170 3.39 -13.78 -30.66
N PRO A 171 2.19 -14.33 -30.95
CA PRO A 171 1.06 -14.16 -30.07
C PRO A 171 1.47 -14.62 -28.67
N PRO A 172 1.00 -13.94 -27.61
CA PRO A 172 1.31 -14.32 -26.23
C PRO A 172 1.00 -15.81 -26.07
N LYS A 173 1.93 -16.55 -25.45
CA LYS A 173 1.70 -17.97 -25.16
C LYS A 173 0.43 -18.04 -24.31
N LYS A 174 -0.54 -18.82 -24.77
CA LYS A 174 -1.87 -19.01 -24.13
C LYS A 174 -1.81 -19.76 -22.79
N ASP A 175 -0.64 -19.91 -22.20
CA ASP A 175 -0.46 -20.72 -21.01
C ASP A 175 -0.56 -19.85 -19.77
N ASP A 176 -1.32 -20.32 -18.79
CA ASP A 176 -1.45 -19.79 -17.42
C ASP A 176 -0.12 -19.80 -16.62
N GLN A 177 1.02 -19.89 -17.31
CA GLN A 177 2.34 -19.85 -16.69
C GLN A 177 2.77 -18.40 -16.48
N PRO A 178 3.37 -18.09 -15.31
CA PRO A 178 3.90 -16.75 -15.04
C PRO A 178 4.95 -16.40 -16.10
N LEU A 179 4.98 -15.13 -16.51
CA LEU A 179 6.02 -14.63 -17.40
C LEU A 179 7.37 -14.79 -16.70
N LYS A 180 8.31 -15.52 -17.32
CA LYS A 180 9.65 -15.73 -16.76
C LYS A 180 10.68 -14.85 -17.44
N LEU A 181 11.51 -14.17 -16.67
CA LEU A 181 12.62 -13.36 -17.15
C LEU A 181 13.95 -13.87 -16.58
N SER A 182 15.00 -13.81 -17.39
CA SER A 182 16.38 -14.09 -16.96
C SER A 182 16.90 -12.99 -16.04
N LEU A 183 17.58 -13.39 -14.97
CA LEU A 183 18.43 -12.54 -14.15
C LEU A 183 19.49 -11.81 -15.00
N ASN A 184 19.86 -10.58 -14.60
CA ASN A 184 20.95 -9.78 -15.16
C ASN A 184 20.87 -9.51 -16.68
N LYS A 185 19.67 -9.62 -17.26
CA LYS A 185 19.41 -9.34 -18.66
C LYS A 185 18.53 -8.09 -18.79
N PRO A 186 18.85 -7.14 -19.69
CA PRO A 186 18.04 -5.96 -19.88
C PRO A 186 16.78 -6.26 -20.71
N TYR A 187 15.65 -5.74 -20.25
CA TYR A 187 14.36 -5.84 -20.93
C TYR A 187 13.72 -4.48 -21.17
N PHE A 188 12.98 -4.38 -22.27
CA PHE A 188 12.08 -3.27 -22.58
C PHE A 188 10.64 -3.72 -22.33
N ALA A 189 9.85 -2.86 -21.72
CA ALA A 189 8.44 -3.13 -21.44
C ALA A 189 7.55 -2.47 -22.49
N LEU A 190 6.81 -3.29 -23.22
CA LEU A 190 5.76 -2.87 -24.16
C LEU A 190 4.44 -2.75 -23.42
N MET A 191 3.89 -1.54 -23.42
CA MET A 191 2.67 -1.19 -22.70
C MET A 191 1.48 -1.17 -23.67
N ASN A 192 0.46 -1.94 -23.36
CA ASN A 192 -0.78 -2.09 -24.13
C ASN A 192 -2.01 -1.93 -23.21
N VAL A 193 -2.09 -0.76 -22.58
CA VAL A 193 -3.22 -0.35 -21.74
C VAL A 193 -4.36 0.09 -22.66
N GLN A 194 -5.59 -0.38 -22.42
CA GLN A 194 -6.72 -0.18 -23.36
C GLN A 194 -7.24 1.26 -23.40
N GLU A 195 -6.91 2.05 -22.39
CA GLU A 195 -7.27 3.45 -22.24
C GLU A 195 -6.44 4.31 -23.19
N SER A 196 -7.12 5.04 -24.08
CA SER A 196 -6.48 5.89 -25.08
C SER A 196 -6.15 7.30 -24.59
N LEU A 197 -6.73 7.72 -23.46
CA LEU A 197 -6.59 9.06 -22.91
C LEU A 197 -6.44 9.00 -21.40
N GLY A 198 -5.68 9.95 -20.85
CA GLY A 198 -5.42 10.07 -19.42
C GLY A 198 -3.95 9.86 -19.09
N TYR A 199 -3.72 9.37 -17.90
CA TYR A 199 -2.41 9.27 -17.27
C TYR A 199 -2.16 7.86 -16.76
N LEU A 200 -0.91 7.43 -16.77
CA LEU A 200 -0.47 6.16 -16.23
C LEU A 200 0.29 6.39 -14.92
N LEU A 201 -0.07 5.61 -13.91
CA LEU A 201 0.80 5.35 -12.79
C LEU A 201 1.23 3.88 -12.86
N LEU A 202 2.53 3.61 -13.02
CA LEU A 202 3.09 2.26 -13.02
C LEU A 202 3.92 2.05 -11.77
N LEU A 203 3.53 1.06 -10.98
CA LEU A 203 4.18 0.66 -9.74
C LEU A 203 4.86 -0.71 -9.93
N ASN A 204 6.01 -0.90 -9.30
CA ASN A 204 6.66 -2.18 -9.17
C ASN A 204 6.83 -2.53 -7.69
N ARG A 205 6.65 -3.81 -7.34
CA ARG A 205 7.05 -4.41 -6.08
C ARG A 205 7.80 -5.70 -6.36
N GLY A 206 9.06 -5.72 -5.98
CA GLY A 206 10.00 -6.79 -6.23
C GLY A 206 10.76 -7.21 -4.99
N VAL A 207 11.82 -7.97 -5.20
CA VAL A 207 12.74 -8.39 -4.13
C VAL A 207 13.56 -7.20 -3.63
N ALA A 208 14.00 -6.35 -4.56
CA ALA A 208 14.82 -5.17 -4.26
C ALA A 208 14.05 -4.03 -3.57
N GLY A 209 12.72 -4.05 -3.59
CA GLY A 209 11.89 -3.02 -2.99
C GLY A 209 10.62 -2.74 -3.78
N GLN A 210 10.04 -1.57 -3.56
CA GLN A 210 8.82 -1.13 -4.23
C GLN A 210 8.97 0.31 -4.72
N PHE A 211 8.71 0.54 -6.00
CA PHE A 211 9.08 1.77 -6.69
C PHE A 211 7.98 2.24 -7.64
N VAL A 212 7.97 3.55 -7.90
CA VAL A 212 7.24 4.13 -9.01
C VAL A 212 8.12 4.08 -10.26
N VAL A 213 7.62 3.37 -11.27
CA VAL A 213 8.25 3.24 -12.59
C VAL A 213 7.77 4.35 -13.53
N CYS A 214 6.50 4.74 -13.44
CA CYS A 214 5.93 5.83 -14.22
C CYS A 214 4.93 6.61 -13.36
N PRO A 215 5.03 7.93 -13.22
CA PRO A 215 6.15 8.78 -13.67
C PRO A 215 7.45 8.55 -12.89
N SER A 216 8.59 8.54 -13.59
CA SER A 216 9.93 8.51 -12.97
C SER A 216 11.00 9.07 -13.93
N GLN A 217 12.08 9.63 -13.38
CA GLN A 217 13.21 10.08 -14.19
C GLN A 217 14.04 8.90 -14.74
N ALA A 218 14.02 7.77 -14.03
CA ALA A 218 14.69 6.54 -14.42
C ALA A 218 14.09 5.95 -15.71
N PHE A 219 12.77 5.77 -15.76
CA PHE A 219 12.13 4.98 -16.81
C PHE A 219 11.08 5.72 -17.66
N ALA A 220 10.38 6.73 -17.11
CA ALA A 220 9.23 7.31 -17.79
C ALA A 220 8.89 8.72 -17.30
N VAL A 221 9.45 9.75 -17.95
CA VAL A 221 9.22 11.15 -17.56
C VAL A 221 7.82 11.62 -17.95
N ASN A 222 7.33 11.22 -19.13
CA ASN A 222 5.96 11.54 -19.56
C ASN A 222 5.04 10.36 -19.25
N TYR A 223 4.02 10.64 -18.46
CA TYR A 223 3.06 9.64 -17.97
C TYR A 223 1.67 9.82 -18.59
N GLN A 224 1.53 10.60 -19.67
CA GLN A 224 0.33 10.57 -20.50
C GLN A 224 0.24 9.23 -21.23
N LEU A 225 -0.89 8.53 -21.12
CA LEU A 225 -1.06 7.15 -21.63
C LEU A 225 -0.68 7.00 -23.12
N GLN A 226 -1.01 7.99 -23.93
CA GLN A 226 -0.71 8.00 -25.38
C GLN A 226 0.80 8.01 -25.71
N GLU A 227 1.66 8.37 -24.76
CA GLU A 227 3.12 8.52 -24.96
C GLU A 227 3.96 7.43 -24.27
N VAL A 228 3.34 6.54 -23.49
CA VAL A 228 4.08 5.57 -22.65
C VAL A 228 4.39 4.24 -23.35
N GLY A 229 3.84 3.99 -24.55
CA GLY A 229 3.79 2.66 -25.20
C GLY A 229 5.04 1.75 -25.14
N LEU A 230 6.24 2.31 -25.00
CA LEU A 230 7.48 1.58 -24.72
C LEU A 230 8.22 2.20 -23.52
N LEU A 231 8.69 1.35 -22.61
CA LEU A 231 9.56 1.72 -21.49
C LEU A 231 10.91 0.98 -21.54
N PRO A 232 12.02 1.64 -21.16
CA PRO A 232 12.10 3.05 -20.79
C PRO A 232 11.82 4.01 -21.96
N GLN A 233 11.38 5.23 -21.64
CA GLN A 233 11.17 6.28 -22.62
C GLN A 233 12.51 6.88 -23.07
N PRO A 234 12.67 7.31 -24.32
CA PRO A 234 13.94 7.87 -24.82
C PRO A 234 14.50 9.05 -24.02
N GLN A 235 13.62 9.85 -23.39
CA GLN A 235 13.98 11.00 -22.56
C GLN A 235 14.21 10.68 -21.07
N SER A 236 14.10 9.41 -20.67
CA SER A 236 14.44 8.97 -19.31
C SER A 236 15.92 8.61 -19.23
N LEU A 237 16.49 8.56 -18.03
CA LEU A 237 17.91 8.20 -17.86
C LEU A 237 18.24 6.82 -18.46
N ALA A 238 17.37 5.84 -18.26
CA ALA A 238 17.57 4.52 -18.85
C ALA A 238 17.44 4.55 -20.38
N GLY A 239 16.58 5.39 -20.95
CA GLY A 239 16.48 5.59 -22.39
C GLY A 239 17.71 6.24 -23.00
N GLU A 240 18.27 7.26 -22.35
CA GLU A 240 19.49 7.96 -22.79
C GLU A 240 20.72 7.05 -22.76
N GLU A 241 20.80 6.17 -21.76
CA GLU A 241 21.87 5.17 -21.62
C GLU A 241 21.61 3.88 -22.44
N GLU A 242 20.52 3.84 -23.22
CA GLU A 242 20.06 2.67 -23.98
C GLU A 242 19.96 1.38 -23.13
N CYS A 243 19.63 1.50 -21.84
CA CYS A 243 19.52 0.39 -20.92
C CYS A 243 18.05 0.03 -20.64
N GLY A 244 17.79 -1.25 -20.37
CA GLY A 244 16.46 -1.77 -20.05
C GLY A 244 16.28 -2.07 -18.55
N PHE A 245 15.09 -2.50 -18.18
CA PHE A 245 14.83 -3.10 -16.87
C PHE A 245 15.76 -4.30 -16.68
N THR A 246 16.59 -4.25 -15.65
CA THR A 246 17.52 -5.32 -15.28
C THR A 246 17.20 -5.77 -13.87
N PHE A 247 17.03 -7.07 -13.70
CA PHE A 247 16.69 -7.68 -12.42
C PHE A 247 17.93 -8.38 -11.86
N GLU A 248 18.38 -7.97 -10.69
CA GLU A 248 19.62 -8.45 -10.08
C GLU A 248 19.41 -9.61 -9.10
N GLU A 249 18.15 -9.85 -8.70
CA GLU A 249 17.78 -10.88 -7.74
C GLU A 249 16.71 -11.83 -8.29
N VAL A 250 16.83 -13.12 -7.96
CA VAL A 250 15.83 -14.15 -8.28
C VAL A 250 14.62 -13.96 -7.38
N GLY A 251 13.42 -14.00 -7.95
CA GLY A 251 12.19 -13.88 -7.19
C GLY A 251 11.00 -13.44 -8.02
N VAL A 252 10.02 -12.85 -7.34
CA VAL A 252 8.75 -12.44 -7.94
C VAL A 252 8.69 -10.93 -8.00
N GLU A 253 8.48 -10.43 -9.21
CA GLU A 253 8.26 -9.03 -9.53
C GLU A 253 6.79 -8.80 -9.87
N LYS A 254 6.18 -7.81 -9.21
CA LYS A 254 4.78 -7.45 -9.40
C LYS A 254 4.70 -6.06 -10.00
N PHE A 255 4.03 -5.97 -11.14
CA PHE A 255 3.75 -4.71 -11.81
C PHE A 255 2.28 -4.38 -11.69
N VAL A 256 1.97 -3.16 -11.28
CA VAL A 256 0.60 -2.64 -11.19
C VAL A 256 0.52 -1.33 -11.96
N ALA A 257 -0.27 -1.32 -13.03
CA ALA A 257 -0.61 -0.11 -13.76
C ALA A 257 -1.97 0.41 -13.32
N ILE A 258 -2.06 1.72 -13.07
CA ILE A 258 -3.28 2.43 -12.74
C ILE A 258 -3.49 3.49 -13.81
N ALA A 259 -4.54 3.31 -14.61
CA ALA A 259 -4.97 4.28 -15.61
C ALA A 259 -5.90 5.31 -14.95
N LEU A 260 -5.54 6.59 -15.07
CA LEU A 260 -6.15 7.73 -14.42
C LEU A 260 -6.73 8.70 -15.45
N GLN A 261 -7.88 9.32 -15.15
CA GLN A 261 -8.42 10.37 -16.03
C GLN A 261 -7.69 11.72 -15.86
N GLN A 262 -7.17 11.98 -14.66
CA GLN A 262 -6.50 13.22 -14.29
C GLN A 262 -5.15 12.91 -13.65
N PRO A 263 -4.16 13.81 -13.76
CA PRO A 263 -2.87 13.58 -13.10
C PRO A 263 -3.06 13.65 -11.58
N LEU A 264 -2.22 12.91 -10.84
CA LEU A 264 -2.19 12.98 -9.38
C LEU A 264 -1.42 14.23 -8.94
N ASP A 265 -1.94 14.95 -7.95
CA ASP A 265 -1.29 16.15 -7.39
C ASP A 265 -0.38 15.78 -6.21
N LEU A 266 0.66 14.99 -6.50
CA LEU A 266 1.66 14.56 -5.51
C LEU A 266 3.04 15.04 -5.94
N GLU A 267 3.66 15.90 -5.14
CA GLU A 267 4.97 16.49 -5.47
C GLU A 267 6.06 15.44 -5.69
N TRP A 268 6.07 14.37 -4.89
CA TRP A 268 7.06 13.30 -4.99
C TRP A 268 6.89 12.40 -6.22
N LEU A 269 5.76 12.49 -6.95
CA LEU A 269 5.57 11.82 -8.24
C LEU A 269 6.15 12.62 -9.41
N LYS A 270 6.54 13.89 -9.22
CA LYS A 270 7.14 14.67 -10.29
C LYS A 270 8.55 14.14 -10.56
N PRO A 271 8.86 13.68 -11.80
CA PRO A 271 10.20 13.23 -12.15
C PRO A 271 11.25 14.29 -11.79
N ASN A 272 12.29 13.86 -11.08
CA ASN A 272 13.39 14.71 -10.67
C ASN A 272 14.68 13.90 -10.56
N GLU A 273 15.82 14.59 -10.56
CA GLU A 273 17.15 13.96 -10.54
C GLU A 273 17.60 13.49 -9.15
N GLU A 274 17.02 14.04 -8.07
CA GLU A 274 17.37 13.65 -6.69
C GLU A 274 16.86 12.26 -6.36
N GLU A 275 15.67 11.93 -6.86
CA GLU A 275 15.01 10.65 -6.68
C GLU A 275 14.53 10.10 -8.03
N VAL A 276 15.46 9.45 -8.74
CA VAL A 276 15.24 9.04 -10.13
C VAL A 276 14.09 8.04 -10.30
N ALA A 277 13.89 7.16 -9.32
CA ALA A 277 12.76 6.25 -9.22
C ALA A 277 12.21 6.33 -7.78
N PRO A 278 11.07 6.99 -7.55
CA PRO A 278 10.54 7.18 -6.20
C PRO A 278 10.24 5.87 -5.48
N GLU A 279 10.75 5.71 -4.26
CA GLU A 279 10.43 4.56 -3.42
C GLU A 279 9.00 4.68 -2.86
N LEU A 280 8.22 3.59 -2.91
CA LEU A 280 6.88 3.53 -2.34
C LEU A 280 6.95 3.22 -0.84
N THR A 281 7.19 4.25 -0.02
CA THR A 281 7.06 4.11 1.44
C THR A 281 5.58 4.02 1.85
N TRP A 282 5.29 3.47 3.04
CA TRP A 282 3.92 3.41 3.56
C TRP A 282 3.20 4.77 3.56
N LYS A 283 3.92 5.87 3.81
CA LYS A 283 3.35 7.24 3.80
C LYS A 283 2.91 7.62 2.39
N ARG A 284 3.77 7.38 1.40
CA ARG A 284 3.48 7.65 0.00
C ARG A 284 2.36 6.76 -0.52
N MET A 285 2.31 5.51 -0.10
CA MET A 285 1.20 4.60 -0.41
C MET A 285 -0.13 5.10 0.18
N GLN A 286 -0.12 5.61 1.42
CA GLN A 286 -1.31 6.22 2.02
C GLN A 286 -1.75 7.48 1.27
N GLU A 287 -0.84 8.38 0.94
CA GLU A 287 -1.14 9.59 0.15
C GLU A 287 -1.70 9.24 -1.22
N LEU A 288 -1.07 8.28 -1.91
CA LEU A 288 -1.51 7.79 -3.20
C LEU A 288 -2.91 7.18 -3.13
N TRP A 289 -3.18 6.34 -2.13
CA TRP A 289 -4.50 5.76 -1.93
C TRP A 289 -5.57 6.83 -1.75
N GLN A 290 -5.30 7.84 -0.95
CA GLN A 290 -6.22 8.95 -0.73
C GLN A 290 -6.51 9.73 -2.02
N GLU A 291 -5.49 10.00 -2.84
CA GLU A 291 -5.68 10.66 -4.14
C GLU A 291 -6.48 9.78 -5.13
N LEU A 292 -6.22 8.47 -5.15
CA LEU A 292 -7.00 7.53 -5.95
C LEU A 292 -8.49 7.54 -5.54
N GLU A 293 -8.77 7.50 -4.24
CA GLU A 293 -10.15 7.58 -3.72
C GLU A 293 -10.83 8.89 -4.09
N ASN A 294 -10.12 10.01 -4.03
CA ASN A 294 -10.65 11.33 -4.38
C ASN A 294 -11.05 11.41 -5.86
N GLN A 295 -10.31 10.76 -6.76
CA GLN A 295 -10.63 10.74 -8.20
C GLN A 295 -11.77 9.77 -8.54
N GLY A 296 -11.83 8.61 -7.87
CA GLY A 296 -12.90 7.61 -7.97
C GLY A 296 -13.04 6.85 -9.30
N ASN A 297 -12.51 7.36 -10.41
CA ASN A 297 -12.60 6.77 -11.74
C ASN A 297 -11.22 6.39 -12.29
N TRP A 298 -10.64 5.32 -11.75
CA TRP A 298 -9.40 4.72 -12.22
C TRP A 298 -9.59 3.25 -12.55
N ARG A 299 -8.67 2.69 -13.34
CA ARG A 299 -8.64 1.27 -13.70
C ARG A 299 -7.29 0.67 -13.39
N VAL A 300 -7.30 -0.53 -12.84
CA VAL A 300 -6.09 -1.22 -12.43
C VAL A 300 -5.80 -2.41 -13.34
N TYR A 301 -4.52 -2.60 -13.60
CA TYR A 301 -3.96 -3.73 -14.30
C TYR A 301 -2.85 -4.29 -13.42
N SER A 302 -2.81 -5.61 -13.28
CA SER A 302 -1.75 -6.29 -12.52
C SER A 302 -1.13 -7.39 -13.35
N ARG A 303 0.19 -7.56 -13.23
CA ARG A 303 0.93 -8.67 -13.81
C ARG A 303 2.06 -9.08 -12.88
N GLN A 304 2.16 -10.38 -12.66
CA GLN A 304 3.29 -10.99 -11.96
C GLN A 304 4.30 -11.54 -12.98
N VAL A 305 5.57 -11.37 -12.65
CA VAL A 305 6.72 -11.84 -13.41
C VAL A 305 7.64 -12.61 -12.46
N GLU A 306 8.17 -13.73 -12.91
CA GLU A 306 9.13 -14.54 -12.16
C GLU A 306 10.53 -14.35 -12.76
N VAL A 307 11.46 -13.85 -11.96
CA VAL A 307 12.87 -13.71 -12.33
C VAL A 307 13.60 -14.97 -11.90
N VAL A 308 14.27 -15.63 -12.84
CA VAL A 308 14.95 -16.92 -12.63
C VAL A 308 16.37 -16.88 -13.18
N GLU A 309 17.21 -17.82 -12.73
CA GLU A 309 18.53 -18.03 -13.33
C GLU A 309 18.38 -18.51 -14.79
N GLU A 310 19.38 -18.21 -15.63
CA GLU A 310 19.31 -18.51 -17.06
C GLU A 310 19.24 -20.02 -17.36
N ASP A 311 19.80 -20.85 -16.47
CA ASP A 311 19.78 -22.30 -16.60
C ASP A 311 18.38 -22.90 -16.34
N ASP A 312 17.53 -22.21 -15.58
CA ASP A 312 16.16 -22.63 -15.28
C ASP A 312 15.15 -22.27 -16.39
N LEU A 313 15.53 -21.41 -17.35
CA LEU A 313 14.72 -21.10 -18.53
C LEU A 313 14.84 -22.15 -19.63
N LYS A 314 15.94 -22.94 -19.62
CA LYS A 314 16.22 -23.97 -20.65
C LYS A 314 15.53 -25.31 -20.36
N THR A 315 14.97 -25.47 -19.16
CA THR A 315 14.32 -26.70 -18.67
C THR A 315 12.79 -26.62 -18.64
N ALA A 316 12.19 -25.50 -19.05
CA ALA A 316 10.74 -25.26 -19.14
C ALA A 316 10.22 -25.30 -20.59
#